data_AF-A0A8H5AIS3-F1
#
_entry.id   AF-A0A8H5AIS3-F1
#
_cell.length_a   1.000
_cell.length_b   1.000
_cell.length_c   1.000
_cell.angle_alpha   90.00
_cell.angle_beta   90.00
_cell.angle_gamma   90.00
#
_symmetry.space_group_name_H-M   'P 1'
#
loop_
_entity.id
_entity.type
_entity.pdbx_description
1 polymer ?
#
loop_
_entity_poly.entity_id
_entity_poly.type
_entity_poly.pdbx_seq_one_letter_code
_entity_poly.pdbx_strand_id
1 'polypeptide(L)'
;MSEVAVLSRFNLSIDHHAQVLICCHDTCRIALLPSPAQVSEHLRKKHNIPAAERRLVTDLLKARISPLQSPSEAPIRQDGAAYDPNLHLVHGFTCKFCNERTGSSQVMSRHMAREHEKQRFQLGVRRKAMYEPVYLQAWTKSPSGGRYWIVEYGGSTIRPVRGKEVYDHLEDVFERPGWREPDGNGLLKESIENC
;
A
#
# COMPACT_ATOMS: atom_id res chain seq x y z
N MET A 1 -13.23 -2.82 -34.13
CA MET A 1 -12.17 -2.42 -33.19
C MET A 1 -12.34 -3.27 -31.95
N SER A 2 -11.30 -3.95 -31.46
CA SER A 2 -11.42 -4.78 -30.26
C SER A 2 -11.62 -3.91 -29.01
N GLU A 3 -12.22 -4.48 -27.98
CA GLU A 3 -12.41 -3.82 -26.69
C GLU A 3 -11.09 -3.27 -26.13
N VAL A 4 -10.04 -4.08 -26.17
CA VAL A 4 -8.69 -3.72 -25.72
C VAL A 4 -8.19 -2.48 -26.47
N ALA A 5 -8.36 -2.41 -27.78
CA ALA A 5 -7.93 -1.26 -28.57
C ALA A 5 -8.68 0.03 -28.22
N VAL A 6 -9.99 -0.05 -27.94
CA VAL A 6 -10.77 1.11 -27.49
C VAL A 6 -10.29 1.56 -26.12
N LEU A 7 -10.15 0.65 -25.15
CA LEU A 7 -9.74 1.00 -23.79
C LEU A 7 -8.31 1.57 -23.75
N SER A 8 -7.36 0.95 -24.43
CA SER A 8 -5.98 1.41 -24.49
C SER A 8 -5.86 2.81 -25.10
N ARG A 9 -6.69 3.17 -26.11
CA ARG A 9 -6.74 4.53 -26.66
C ARG A 9 -7.04 5.59 -25.60
N PHE A 10 -7.79 5.24 -24.55
CA PHE A 10 -8.17 6.15 -23.46
C PHE A 10 -7.36 5.92 -22.18
N ASN A 11 -6.22 5.22 -22.25
CA ASN A 11 -5.43 4.78 -21.09
C ASN A 11 -6.31 4.11 -20.03
N LEU A 12 -7.20 3.24 -20.48
CA LEU A 12 -8.00 2.36 -19.64
C LEU A 12 -7.52 0.93 -19.82
N SER A 13 -7.53 0.17 -18.74
CA SER A 13 -7.29 -1.27 -18.77
C SER A 13 -8.30 -1.99 -17.88
N ILE A 14 -8.42 -3.30 -18.07
CA ILE A 14 -9.26 -4.13 -17.22
C ILE A 14 -8.38 -5.15 -16.54
N ASP A 15 -8.50 -5.21 -15.22
CA ASP A 15 -8.02 -6.37 -14.49
C ASP A 15 -9.04 -7.50 -14.69
N HIS A 16 -8.65 -8.54 -15.40
CA HIS A 16 -9.55 -9.66 -15.71
C HIS A 16 -9.79 -10.59 -14.51
N HIS A 17 -8.91 -10.60 -13.50
CA HIS A 17 -9.10 -11.43 -12.30
C HIS A 17 -10.11 -10.79 -11.35
N ALA A 18 -9.99 -9.49 -11.13
CA ALA A 18 -10.88 -8.72 -10.26
C ALA A 18 -12.06 -8.07 -11.01
N GLN A 19 -12.09 -8.17 -12.34
CA GLN A 19 -13.11 -7.56 -13.21
C GLN A 19 -13.29 -6.06 -12.95
N VAL A 20 -12.21 -5.31 -12.71
CA VAL A 20 -12.28 -3.86 -12.48
C VAL A 20 -11.71 -3.07 -13.65
N LEU A 21 -12.34 -1.92 -13.95
CA LEU A 21 -11.82 -0.96 -14.92
C LEU A 21 -10.81 -0.04 -14.25
N ILE A 22 -9.61 0.07 -14.78
CA ILE A 22 -8.52 0.89 -14.26
C ILE A 22 -8.28 2.07 -15.19
N CYS A 23 -8.18 3.27 -14.62
CA CYS A 23 -7.63 4.43 -15.29
C CYS A 23 -6.12 4.48 -15.11
N CYS A 24 -5.38 4.24 -16.19
CA CYS A 24 -3.93 4.12 -16.23
C CYS A 24 -3.23 5.48 -16.43
N HIS A 25 -3.95 6.59 -16.57
CA HIS A 25 -3.35 7.91 -16.62
C HIS A 25 -2.52 8.18 -15.34
N ASP A 26 -1.33 8.75 -15.51
CA ASP A 26 -0.36 8.98 -14.43
C ASP A 26 -0.91 9.77 -13.23
N THR A 27 -1.86 10.68 -13.46
CA THR A 27 -2.50 11.48 -12.42
C THR A 27 -3.58 10.73 -11.62
N CYS A 28 -4.01 9.58 -12.13
CA CYS A 28 -5.09 8.77 -11.57
C CYS A 28 -4.57 7.47 -10.99
N ARG A 29 -4.18 6.51 -11.84
CA ARG A 29 -3.75 5.14 -11.47
C ARG A 29 -4.66 4.49 -10.43
N ILE A 30 -5.95 4.46 -10.74
CA ILE A 30 -7.01 3.92 -9.88
C ILE A 30 -8.07 3.17 -10.68
N ALA A 31 -8.71 2.20 -10.03
CA ALA A 31 -9.93 1.60 -10.50
C ALA A 31 -11.10 2.59 -10.43
N LEU A 32 -11.96 2.52 -11.44
CA LEU A 32 -13.17 3.32 -11.60
C LEU A 32 -14.39 2.49 -11.27
N LEU A 33 -15.45 3.17 -10.83
CA LEU A 33 -16.76 2.55 -10.78
C LEU A 33 -17.21 2.20 -12.20
N PRO A 34 -17.77 1.00 -12.43
CA PRO A 34 -18.05 0.48 -13.77
C PRO A 34 -19.28 1.11 -14.43
N SER A 35 -19.87 2.16 -13.84
CA SER A 35 -21.00 2.89 -14.41
C SER A 35 -20.56 3.72 -15.62
N PRO A 36 -21.20 3.57 -16.80
CA PRO A 36 -20.88 4.38 -17.98
C PRO A 36 -20.95 5.88 -17.71
N ALA A 37 -21.90 6.33 -16.87
CA ALA A 37 -22.03 7.75 -16.50
C ALA A 37 -20.82 8.23 -15.68
N GLN A 38 -20.38 7.45 -14.70
CA GLN A 38 -19.25 7.80 -13.83
C GLN A 38 -17.91 7.73 -14.56
N VAL A 39 -17.71 6.74 -15.43
CA VAL A 39 -16.53 6.66 -16.29
C VAL A 39 -16.49 7.87 -17.23
N SER A 40 -17.61 8.18 -17.87
CA SER A 40 -17.71 9.35 -18.77
C SER A 40 -17.45 10.66 -18.04
N GLU A 41 -17.95 10.82 -16.81
CA GLU A 41 -17.67 11.99 -15.98
C GLU A 41 -16.21 12.07 -15.56
N HIS A 42 -15.60 10.95 -15.17
CA HIS A 42 -14.18 10.87 -14.83
C HIS A 42 -13.31 11.32 -16.00
N LEU A 43 -13.50 10.72 -17.19
CA LEU A 43 -12.75 11.07 -18.40
C LEU A 43 -12.90 12.56 -18.77
N ARG A 44 -14.09 13.12 -18.58
CA ARG A 44 -14.33 14.57 -18.80
C ARG A 44 -13.59 15.43 -17.78
N LYS A 45 -13.78 15.17 -16.49
CA LYS A 45 -13.28 16.05 -15.41
C LYS A 45 -11.78 15.91 -15.18
N LYS A 46 -11.21 14.71 -15.33
CA LYS A 46 -9.81 14.42 -15.03
C LYS A 46 -8.90 14.46 -16.25
N HIS A 47 -9.45 14.18 -17.44
CA HIS A 47 -8.66 14.03 -18.67
C HIS A 47 -9.16 14.91 -19.83
N ASN A 48 -10.21 15.72 -19.61
CA ASN A 48 -10.79 16.63 -20.59
C ASN A 48 -11.17 15.96 -21.93
N ILE A 49 -11.60 14.69 -21.88
CA ILE A 49 -11.91 13.94 -23.10
C ILE A 49 -13.25 14.41 -23.70
N PRO A 50 -13.30 14.74 -25.01
CA PRO A 50 -14.51 15.20 -25.68
C PRO A 50 -15.68 14.20 -25.60
N ALA A 51 -16.91 14.71 -25.65
CA ALA A 51 -18.11 13.88 -25.54
C ALA A 51 -18.22 12.80 -26.63
N ALA A 52 -17.87 13.12 -27.88
CA ALA A 52 -17.91 12.19 -28.99
C ALA A 52 -16.97 10.99 -28.78
N GLU A 53 -15.79 11.22 -28.21
CA GLU A 53 -14.82 10.16 -27.94
C GLU A 53 -15.21 9.32 -26.73
N ARG A 54 -15.71 9.95 -25.65
CA ARG A 54 -16.20 9.24 -24.47
C ARG A 54 -17.36 8.30 -24.79
N ARG A 55 -18.18 8.59 -25.82
CA ARG A 55 -19.28 7.72 -26.25
C ARG A 55 -18.79 6.32 -26.62
N LEU A 56 -17.63 6.21 -27.26
CA LEU A 56 -17.03 4.92 -27.61
C LEU A 56 -16.81 4.05 -26.37
N VAL A 57 -16.30 4.63 -25.29
CA VAL A 57 -16.09 3.91 -24.01
C VAL A 57 -17.43 3.55 -23.37
N THR A 58 -18.39 4.48 -23.34
CA THR A 58 -19.68 4.20 -22.69
C THR A 58 -20.49 3.14 -23.43
N ASP A 59 -20.45 3.12 -24.76
CA ASP A 59 -21.16 2.15 -25.56
C ASP A 59 -20.51 0.77 -25.47
N LEU A 60 -19.17 0.72 -25.42
CA LEU A 60 -18.42 -0.49 -25.12
C LEU A 60 -18.81 -1.07 -23.76
N LEU A 61 -18.82 -0.26 -22.69
CA LEU A 61 -19.18 -0.70 -21.35
C LEU A 61 -20.63 -1.22 -21.25
N LYS A 62 -21.57 -0.62 -21.99
CA LYS A 62 -22.96 -1.09 -22.06
C LYS A 62 -23.10 -2.42 -22.81
N ALA A 63 -22.26 -2.65 -23.82
CA ALA A 63 -22.31 -3.84 -24.66
C ALA A 63 -21.55 -5.05 -24.06
N ARG A 64 -20.82 -4.86 -22.96
CA ARG A 64 -20.08 -5.96 -22.31
C ARG A 64 -21.02 -7.04 -21.77
N ILE A 65 -20.66 -8.29 -22.06
CA ILE A 65 -21.35 -9.48 -21.54
C ILE A 65 -20.94 -9.74 -20.08
N SER A 66 -19.64 -9.64 -19.79
CA SER A 66 -19.13 -9.82 -18.43
C SER A 66 -19.17 -8.49 -17.67
N PRO A 67 -19.98 -8.39 -16.60
CA PRO A 67 -20.09 -7.17 -15.82
C PRO A 67 -18.80 -6.93 -15.05
N LEU A 68 -18.43 -5.66 -14.98
CA LEU A 68 -17.30 -5.21 -14.17
C LEU A 68 -17.76 -4.98 -12.73
N GLN A 69 -16.87 -5.23 -11.77
CA GLN A 69 -17.11 -5.06 -10.35
C GLN A 69 -16.80 -3.64 -9.88
N SER A 70 -17.49 -3.23 -8.82
CA SER A 70 -17.12 -2.02 -8.08
C SER A 70 -15.76 -2.21 -7.41
N PRO A 71 -14.85 -1.22 -7.43
CA PRO A 71 -13.58 -1.27 -6.71
C PRO A 71 -13.70 -1.58 -5.21
N SER A 72 -14.84 -1.24 -4.59
CA SER A 72 -15.10 -1.52 -3.16
C SER A 72 -15.44 -2.99 -2.89
N GLU A 73 -15.96 -3.70 -3.88
CA GLU A 73 -16.46 -5.08 -3.77
C GLU A 73 -15.50 -6.08 -4.42
N ALA A 74 -14.68 -5.61 -5.38
CA ALA A 74 -13.72 -6.41 -6.09
C ALA A 74 -12.72 -7.10 -5.15
N PRO A 75 -12.31 -8.35 -5.45
CA PRO A 75 -11.35 -9.07 -4.62
C PRO A 75 -10.05 -8.27 -4.49
N ILE A 76 -9.48 -8.25 -3.29
CA ILE A 76 -8.13 -7.72 -3.10
C ILE A 76 -7.12 -8.72 -3.66
N ARG A 77 -6.03 -8.23 -4.25
CA ARG A 77 -4.95 -9.11 -4.66
C ARG A 77 -4.26 -9.71 -3.44
N GLN A 78 -3.58 -10.84 -3.66
CA GLN A 78 -2.77 -11.48 -2.63
C GLN A 78 -1.54 -10.62 -2.31
N ASP A 79 -1.06 -10.71 -1.07
CA ASP A 79 0.19 -10.07 -0.69
C ASP A 79 1.39 -10.72 -1.39
N GLY A 80 2.40 -9.91 -1.69
CA GLY A 80 3.55 -10.35 -2.48
C GLY A 80 3.27 -10.41 -3.98
N ALA A 81 2.08 -9.98 -4.43
CA ALA A 81 1.83 -9.81 -5.86
C ALA A 81 2.81 -8.80 -6.46
N ALA A 82 3.16 -9.00 -7.74
CA ALA A 82 3.99 -8.06 -8.46
C ALA A 82 3.32 -6.67 -8.52
N TYR A 83 4.13 -5.63 -8.38
CA TYR A 83 3.71 -4.25 -8.56
C TYR A 83 3.02 -4.03 -9.93
N ASP A 84 1.85 -3.42 -9.90
CA ASP A 84 1.12 -3.03 -11.11
C ASP A 84 1.38 -1.56 -11.47
N PRO A 85 2.01 -1.26 -12.63
CA PRO A 85 2.28 0.12 -13.04
C PRO A 85 1.02 0.96 -13.28
N ASN A 86 -0.14 0.33 -13.52
CA ASN A 86 -1.41 1.01 -13.75
C ASN A 86 -2.10 1.44 -12.45
N LEU A 87 -1.59 1.04 -11.29
CA LEU A 87 -2.12 1.41 -9.98
C LEU A 87 -1.10 2.23 -9.18
N HIS A 88 -1.63 3.11 -8.34
CA HIS A 88 -0.80 3.95 -7.49
C HIS A 88 -0.03 3.12 -6.46
N LEU A 89 1.29 3.34 -6.37
CA LEU A 89 2.13 2.76 -5.33
C LEU A 89 2.01 3.60 -4.06
N VAL A 90 1.60 2.97 -2.97
CA VAL A 90 1.48 3.60 -1.66
C VAL A 90 2.64 3.18 -0.77
N HIS A 91 3.35 4.17 -0.25
CA HIS A 91 4.46 4.04 0.69
C HIS A 91 3.90 3.90 2.12
N GLY A 92 3.40 2.71 2.45
CA GLY A 92 2.57 2.48 3.64
C GLY A 92 3.23 1.69 4.76
N PHE A 93 2.37 1.23 5.66
CA PHE A 93 2.71 0.49 6.87
C PHE A 93 1.74 -0.66 7.09
N THR A 94 2.25 -1.78 7.60
CA THR A 94 1.46 -2.94 8.03
C THR A 94 1.69 -3.22 9.52
N CYS A 95 0.63 -3.57 10.23
CA CYS A 95 0.73 -4.06 11.60
C CYS A 95 1.41 -5.43 11.63
N LYS A 96 2.25 -5.70 12.65
CA LYS A 96 2.86 -7.03 12.86
C LYS A 96 1.94 -8.02 13.59
N PHE A 97 0.85 -7.54 14.18
CA PHE A 97 -0.02 -8.30 15.09
C PHE A 97 -1.42 -8.56 14.54
N CYS A 98 -1.82 -7.86 13.48
CA CYS A 98 -3.09 -8.06 12.79
C CYS A 98 -2.98 -7.60 11.33
N ASN A 99 -4.08 -7.73 10.58
CA ASN A 99 -4.12 -7.44 9.14
C ASN A 99 -4.28 -5.94 8.81
N GLU A 100 -4.21 -5.04 9.80
CA GLU A 100 -4.38 -3.61 9.59
C GLU A 100 -3.23 -2.99 8.78
N ARG A 101 -3.59 -2.16 7.80
CA ARG A 101 -2.68 -1.55 6.82
C ARG A 101 -3.11 -0.13 6.53
N THR A 102 -2.15 0.77 6.35
CA THR A 102 -2.43 2.16 6.01
C THR A 102 -1.25 2.85 5.36
N GLY A 103 -1.54 3.87 4.53
CA GLY A 103 -0.53 4.78 4.00
C GLY A 103 0.05 5.78 5.03
N SER A 104 -0.49 5.84 6.26
CA SER A 104 -0.10 6.84 7.27
C SER A 104 0.48 6.21 8.54
N SER A 105 1.70 6.62 8.91
CA SER A 105 2.34 6.22 10.16
C SER A 105 1.61 6.71 11.40
N GLN A 106 0.95 7.88 11.32
CA GLN A 106 0.13 8.42 12.41
C GLN A 106 -1.12 7.56 12.64
N VAL A 107 -1.80 7.16 11.55
CA VAL A 107 -2.94 6.23 11.63
C VAL A 107 -2.49 4.90 12.22
N MET A 108 -1.36 4.36 11.76
CA MET A 108 -0.81 3.09 12.26
C MET A 108 -0.43 3.18 13.75
N SER A 109 0.21 4.27 14.16
CA SER A 109 0.62 4.49 15.55
C SER A 109 -0.57 4.64 16.50
N ARG A 110 -1.66 5.26 16.04
CA ARG A 110 -2.93 5.31 16.79
C ARG A 110 -3.58 3.93 16.89
N HIS A 111 -3.54 3.14 15.81
CA HIS A 111 -3.99 1.75 15.84
C HIS A 111 -3.20 0.92 16.87
N MET A 112 -1.86 1.07 16.96
CA MET A 112 -1.06 0.40 18.01
C MET A 112 -1.54 0.74 19.42
N ALA A 113 -1.82 2.02 19.69
CA ALA A 113 -2.27 2.46 21.00
C ALA A 113 -3.67 1.92 21.36
N ARG A 114 -4.54 1.70 20.37
CA ARG A 114 -5.91 1.26 20.60
C ARG A 114 -6.05 -0.26 20.68
N GLU A 115 -5.41 -0.98 19.77
CA GLU A 115 -5.62 -2.43 19.59
C GLU A 115 -4.51 -3.28 20.21
N HIS A 116 -3.30 -2.73 20.36
CA HIS A 116 -2.10 -3.50 20.70
C HIS A 116 -1.29 -2.91 21.87
N GLU A 117 -1.86 -2.04 22.68
CA GLU A 117 -1.13 -1.40 23.79
C GLU A 117 -0.68 -2.40 24.85
N LYS A 118 -1.50 -3.43 25.14
CA LYS A 118 -1.12 -4.49 26.08
C LYS A 118 0.11 -5.27 25.59
N GLN A 119 0.11 -5.68 24.32
CA GLN A 119 1.22 -6.38 23.67
C GLN A 119 2.48 -5.50 23.67
N ARG A 120 2.33 -4.19 23.42
CA ARG A 120 3.43 -3.23 23.49
C ARG A 120 4.10 -3.24 24.86
N PHE A 121 3.32 -3.16 25.94
CA PHE A 121 3.85 -3.17 27.31
C PHE A 121 4.50 -4.51 27.67
N GLN A 122 3.90 -5.63 27.27
CA GLN A 122 4.46 -6.96 27.51
C GLN A 122 5.81 -7.17 26.83
N LEU A 123 5.96 -6.68 25.60
CA LEU A 123 7.20 -6.77 24.84
C LEU A 123 8.23 -5.71 25.24
N GLY A 124 7.84 -4.68 25.99
CA GLY A 124 8.72 -3.58 26.37
C GLY A 124 9.20 -2.72 25.18
N VAL A 125 8.49 -2.76 24.05
CA VAL A 125 8.92 -2.08 22.81
C VAL A 125 8.21 -0.75 22.58
N ARG A 126 8.84 0.12 21.79
CA ARG A 126 8.20 1.34 21.29
C ARG A 126 7.18 1.00 20.19
N ARG A 127 6.19 1.88 19.98
CA ARG A 127 5.13 1.69 18.95
C ARG A 127 5.71 1.51 17.55
N LYS A 128 6.80 2.19 17.20
CA LYS A 128 7.44 2.10 15.88
C LYS A 128 7.95 0.69 15.57
N ALA A 129 8.36 -0.08 16.57
CA ALA A 129 8.82 -1.46 16.38
C ALA A 129 7.68 -2.46 16.07
N MET A 130 6.42 -2.05 16.28
CA MET A 130 5.23 -2.91 16.18
C MET A 130 4.59 -2.94 14.78
N TYR A 131 5.10 -2.15 13.84
CA TYR A 131 4.64 -2.12 12.45
C TYR A 131 5.83 -1.99 11.51
N GLU A 132 5.63 -2.37 10.25
CA GLU A 132 6.68 -2.35 9.24
C GLU A 132 6.31 -1.45 8.08
N PRO A 133 7.28 -0.72 7.51
CA PRO A 133 7.08 -0.01 6.26
C PRO A 133 7.05 -1.00 5.10
N VAL A 134 6.02 -0.90 4.27
CA VAL A 134 5.77 -1.82 3.15
C VAL A 134 5.33 -1.04 1.92
N TYR A 135 5.41 -1.70 0.77
CA TYR A 135 4.82 -1.19 -0.46
C TYR A 135 3.39 -1.71 -0.57
N LEU A 136 2.42 -0.80 -0.67
CA LEU A 136 1.00 -1.13 -0.76
C LEU A 136 0.45 -0.72 -2.14
N GLN A 137 -0.52 -1.46 -2.62
CA GLN A 137 -1.44 -1.01 -3.67
C GLN A 137 -2.89 -1.23 -3.23
N ALA A 138 -3.78 -0.48 -3.87
CA ALA A 138 -5.21 -0.58 -3.66
C ALA A 138 -5.93 -0.25 -4.96
N TRP A 139 -7.19 -0.66 -5.06
CA TRP A 139 -8.03 -0.30 -6.21
C TRP A 139 -8.32 1.20 -6.27
N THR A 140 -8.41 1.89 -5.13
CA THR A 140 -8.71 3.33 -5.05
C THR A 140 -7.64 4.09 -4.26
N LYS A 141 -7.61 5.42 -4.34
CA LYS A 141 -6.60 6.24 -3.64
C LYS A 141 -6.70 6.13 -2.11
N SER A 142 -7.92 5.92 -1.59
CA SER A 142 -8.21 5.87 -0.17
C SER A 142 -9.26 4.78 0.09
N PRO A 143 -8.87 3.50 0.03
CA PRO A 143 -9.78 2.40 0.30
C PRO A 143 -10.34 2.48 1.72
N SER A 144 -11.64 2.28 1.87
CA SER A 144 -12.26 2.06 3.18
C SER A 144 -11.77 0.74 3.77
N GLY A 145 -11.71 0.66 5.11
CA GLY A 145 -11.38 -0.58 5.82
C GLY A 145 -9.99 -1.15 5.52
N GLY A 146 -9.03 -0.31 5.10
CA GLY A 146 -7.65 -0.76 4.91
C GLY A 146 -7.47 -1.79 3.79
N ARG A 147 -8.32 -1.77 2.75
CA ARG A 147 -8.28 -2.70 1.59
C ARG A 147 -7.07 -2.46 0.67
N TYR A 148 -5.89 -2.61 1.25
CA TYR A 148 -4.59 -2.61 0.61
C TYR A 148 -4.06 -4.04 0.56
N TRP A 149 -3.26 -4.32 -0.47
CA TRP A 149 -2.39 -5.50 -0.50
C TRP A 149 -0.93 -5.07 -0.60
N ILE A 150 -0.05 -5.90 -0.05
CA ILE A 150 1.40 -5.69 -0.10
C ILE A 150 1.90 -6.14 -1.47
N VAL A 151 2.76 -5.33 -2.10
CA VAL A 151 3.34 -5.66 -3.40
C VAL A 151 4.84 -5.81 -3.33
N GLU A 152 5.37 -6.67 -4.19
CA GLU A 152 6.80 -6.72 -4.45
C GLU A 152 7.19 -5.53 -5.34
N TYR A 153 8.13 -4.72 -4.85
CA TYR A 153 8.63 -3.55 -5.57
C TYR A 153 10.16 -3.47 -5.43
N GLY A 154 10.87 -3.54 -6.57
CA GLY A 154 12.32 -3.55 -6.58
C GLY A 154 12.94 -4.80 -5.92
N GLY A 155 12.26 -5.95 -6.00
CA GLY A 155 12.71 -7.21 -5.41
C GLY A 155 12.47 -7.34 -3.90
N SER A 156 11.70 -6.43 -3.29
CA SER A 156 11.35 -6.49 -1.86
C SER A 156 9.89 -6.11 -1.62
N THR A 157 9.26 -6.77 -0.65
CA THR A 157 7.94 -6.40 -0.12
C THR A 157 8.05 -5.45 1.08
N ILE A 158 9.19 -5.47 1.76
CA ILE A 158 9.54 -4.53 2.83
C ILE A 158 10.21 -3.32 2.22
N ARG A 159 9.71 -2.13 2.56
CA ARG A 159 10.32 -0.89 2.10
C ARG A 159 11.57 -0.63 2.95
N PRO A 160 12.77 -0.57 2.36
CA PRO A 160 13.95 -0.15 3.09
C PRO A 160 13.71 1.28 3.60
N VAL A 161 13.76 1.40 4.91
CA VAL A 161 13.86 2.69 5.57
C VAL A 161 15.20 3.29 5.14
N ARG A 162 15.25 4.55 4.67
CA ARG A 162 16.53 5.20 4.29
C ARG A 162 16.90 6.26 5.32
N GLY A 163 18.19 6.41 5.61
CA GLY A 163 18.72 7.52 6.43
C GLY A 163 18.51 7.37 7.94
N LYS A 164 18.25 8.50 8.63
CA LYS A 164 18.09 8.60 10.10
C LYS A 164 17.07 7.61 10.69
N GLU A 165 16.05 7.24 9.92
CA GLU A 165 15.02 6.29 10.34
C GLU A 165 15.58 4.85 10.49
N VAL A 166 16.69 4.50 9.82
CA VAL A 166 17.44 3.24 10.04
C VAL A 166 18.19 3.29 11.35
N TYR A 167 18.84 4.43 11.65
CA TYR A 167 19.51 4.64 12.93
C TYR A 167 18.50 4.62 14.09
N ASP A 168 17.37 5.32 13.96
CA ASP A 168 16.30 5.28 14.96
C ASP A 168 15.74 3.85 15.13
N HIS A 169 15.65 3.05 14.06
CA HIS A 169 15.20 1.66 14.11
C HIS A 169 16.24 0.72 14.74
N LEU A 170 17.52 0.90 14.42
CA LEU A 170 18.63 0.12 14.97
C LEU A 170 18.91 0.48 16.44
N GLU A 171 18.89 1.75 16.82
CA GLU A 171 18.91 2.17 18.23
C GLU A 171 17.67 1.65 18.99
N ASP A 172 16.47 1.65 18.37
CA ASP A 172 15.23 1.12 18.97
C ASP A 172 15.27 -0.41 19.25
N VAL A 173 16.11 -1.17 18.54
CA VAL A 173 16.28 -2.62 18.76
C VAL A 173 17.27 -2.90 19.90
N PHE A 174 18.22 -2.00 20.16
CA PHE A 174 19.33 -2.23 21.09
C PHE A 174 19.27 -1.42 22.40
N GLU A 175 18.43 -0.37 22.53
CA GLU A 175 18.24 0.31 23.82
C GLU A 175 17.40 -0.53 24.80
N ARG A 176 18.06 -1.46 25.50
CA ARG A 176 17.61 -1.97 26.80
C ARG A 176 18.13 -1.06 27.92
N PRO A 177 17.38 -0.09 28.47
CA PRO A 177 17.71 0.47 29.77
C PRO A 177 17.16 -0.46 30.84
N GLY A 178 17.92 -1.51 31.19
CA GLY A 178 17.41 -2.50 32.15
C GLY A 178 18.38 -3.53 32.72
N TRP A 179 19.62 -3.63 32.25
CA TRP A 179 20.64 -4.35 33.01
C TRP A 179 21.29 -3.37 33.98
N ARG A 180 20.82 -3.37 35.23
CA ARG A 180 21.64 -2.95 36.35
C ARG A 180 22.67 -4.05 36.55
N GLU A 181 23.93 -3.76 36.27
CA GLU A 181 25.05 -4.56 36.77
C GLU A 181 24.94 -4.59 38.30
N PRO A 182 24.99 -5.77 38.94
CA PRO A 182 25.21 -5.83 40.38
C PRO A 182 26.64 -5.36 40.65
N ASP A 183 26.79 -4.44 41.60
CA ASP A 183 28.08 -3.97 42.09
C ASP A 183 29.02 -5.14 42.39
N GLY A 184 30.20 -5.17 41.78
CA GLY A 184 31.11 -6.30 41.94
C GLY A 184 32.42 -6.17 41.17
N ASN A 185 33.29 -5.26 41.63
CA ASN A 185 34.74 -5.39 41.72
C ASN A 185 35.47 -6.30 40.70
N GLY A 186 36.28 -5.74 39.80
CA GLY A 186 37.29 -6.53 39.08
C GLY A 186 37.84 -5.89 37.81
N LEU A 187 39.02 -5.28 37.94
CA LEU A 187 40.04 -5.09 36.91
C LEU A 187 39.89 -5.99 35.67
N LEU A 188 39.85 -5.38 34.48
CA LEU A 188 40.87 -5.54 33.43
C LEU A 188 40.46 -4.70 32.20
N LYS A 189 41.11 -3.55 32.06
CA LYS A 189 41.41 -2.97 30.75
C LYS A 189 42.39 -3.94 30.09
N GLU A 190 42.11 -4.40 28.87
CA GLU A 190 43.07 -4.52 27.77
C GLU A 190 42.46 -5.24 26.55
N SER A 191 42.90 -4.79 25.37
CA SER A 191 42.95 -5.52 24.11
C SER A 191 41.69 -5.58 23.24
N ILE A 192 41.49 -4.55 22.42
CA ILE A 192 41.14 -4.74 21.00
C ILE A 192 42.06 -3.83 20.18
N GLU A 193 43.32 -4.27 20.02
CA GLU A 193 44.03 -4.15 18.76
C GLU A 193 43.83 -5.47 17.99
N ASN A 194 43.72 -5.36 16.66
CA ASN A 194 43.74 -6.42 15.66
C ASN A 194 42.47 -7.26 15.44
N CYS A 195 41.63 -6.81 14.49
CA CYS A 195 41.41 -7.48 13.19
C CYS A 195 40.45 -6.66 12.31
#